data_AF-A0A833W2B1-F1
#
_entry.id   AF-A0A833W2B1-F1
#
_cell.length_a   1.000
_cell.length_b   1.000
_cell.length_c   1.000
_cell.angle_alpha   90.00
_cell.angle_beta   90.00
_cell.angle_gamma   90.00
#
_symmetry.space_group_name_H-M   'P 1'
#
loop_
_entity.id
_entity.type
_entity.pdbx_description
1 polymer ?
#
loop_
_entity_poly.entity_id
_entity_poly.type
_entity_poly.pdbx_seq_one_letter_code
_entity_poly.pdbx_strand_id
1 'polypeptide(L)'
;MLTILGRLDAGDNPMTIATRFGLNTARFVINITHNRDRILSYVTSALEEELLRATVCLSETTAKPRQPRRDISVRKKIDIVEMLDKGATTTEITTGFTVHKTVVGRIKRDRARILAYSSSGGDLTATRIPPTTRAKVIKKIRNVSLKNKLAILDRL
;
A
#
# COMPACT_ATOMS: atom_id res chain seq x y z
N MET A 1 -14.81 32.54 -12.62
CA MET A 1 -14.92 33.88 -12.02
C MET A 1 -13.55 34.54 -11.83
N LEU A 2 -12.55 33.87 -11.26
CA LEU A 2 -11.17 34.43 -11.11
C LEU A 2 -10.54 34.87 -12.45
N THR A 3 -10.78 34.13 -13.54
CA THR A 3 -10.31 34.48 -14.89
C THR A 3 -10.97 35.74 -15.47
N ILE A 4 -12.19 36.06 -15.03
CA ILE A 4 -12.91 37.30 -15.40
C ILE A 4 -12.31 38.47 -14.61
N LEU A 5 -12.05 38.28 -13.31
CA LEU A 5 -11.38 39.28 -12.47
C LEU A 5 -9.95 39.59 -12.97
N GLY A 6 -9.16 38.58 -13.34
CA GLY A 6 -7.81 38.80 -13.86
C GLY A 6 -7.76 39.56 -15.20
N ARG A 7 -8.81 39.46 -16.02
CA ARG A 7 -8.94 40.26 -17.25
C ARG A 7 -9.38 41.69 -16.97
N LEU A 8 -10.28 41.88 -16.00
CA LEU A 8 -10.63 43.21 -15.51
C LEU A 8 -9.40 43.93 -14.94
N ASP A 9 -8.52 43.21 -14.22
CA ASP A 9 -7.27 43.76 -13.70
C ASP A 9 -6.27 44.13 -14.81
N ALA A 10 -6.30 43.39 -15.92
CA ALA A 10 -5.52 43.70 -17.12
C ALA A 10 -6.08 44.89 -17.91
N GLY A 11 -7.22 45.47 -17.49
CA GLY A 11 -7.87 46.60 -18.14
C GLY A 11 -8.79 46.23 -19.31
N ASP A 12 -9.13 44.95 -19.49
CA ASP A 12 -10.04 44.52 -20.56
C ASP A 12 -11.44 45.14 -20.35
N ASN A 13 -12.07 45.58 -21.46
CA ASN A 13 -13.42 46.13 -21.42
C ASN A 13 -14.45 45.05 -20.97
N PRO A 14 -15.34 45.35 -20.00
CA PRO A 14 -16.34 44.41 -19.50
C PRO A 14 -17.23 43.78 -20.58
N MET A 15 -17.54 44.51 -21.65
CA MET A 15 -18.33 43.99 -22.76
C MET A 15 -17.56 42.94 -23.58
N THR A 16 -16.28 43.20 -23.84
CA THR A 16 -15.38 42.25 -24.52
C THR A 16 -15.19 40.98 -23.69
N ILE A 17 -15.06 41.12 -22.37
CA ILE A 17 -15.00 39.98 -21.44
C ILE A 17 -16.31 39.21 -21.49
N ALA A 18 -17.46 39.89 -21.41
CA ALA A 18 -18.77 39.24 -21.46
C ALA A 18 -18.94 38.39 -22.73
N THR A 19 -18.66 38.96 -23.90
CA THR A 19 -18.71 38.25 -25.19
C THR A 19 -17.77 37.05 -25.22
N ARG A 20 -16.55 37.20 -24.69
CA ARG A 20 -15.54 36.13 -24.65
C ARG A 20 -15.95 34.94 -23.78
N PHE A 21 -16.73 35.16 -22.73
CA PHE A 21 -17.25 34.12 -21.84
C PHE A 21 -18.69 33.71 -22.17
N GLY A 22 -19.23 34.12 -23.33
CA GLY A 22 -20.59 33.77 -23.77
C GLY A 22 -21.69 34.39 -22.91
N LEU A 23 -21.39 35.49 -22.20
CA LEU A 23 -22.33 36.20 -21.35
C LEU A 23 -23.10 37.23 -22.19
N ASN A 24 -24.42 37.23 -22.04
CA ASN A 24 -25.31 38.08 -22.85
C ASN A 24 -25.25 39.58 -22.45
N THR A 25 -24.72 39.89 -21.26
CA THR A 25 -24.63 41.28 -20.79
C THR A 25 -23.34 41.55 -20.01
N ALA A 26 -22.77 42.75 -20.20
CA ALA A 26 -21.67 43.28 -19.38
C ALA A 26 -22.05 43.43 -17.91
N ARG A 27 -23.36 43.48 -17.60
CA ARG A 27 -23.88 43.61 -16.23
C ARG A 27 -23.44 42.47 -15.32
N PHE A 28 -23.29 41.26 -15.86
CA PHE A 28 -22.77 40.12 -15.10
C PHE A 28 -21.28 40.31 -14.73
N VAL A 29 -20.48 40.85 -15.65
CA VAL A 29 -19.07 41.15 -15.41
C VAL A 29 -18.92 42.28 -14.39
N ILE A 30 -19.73 43.34 -14.51
CA ILE A 30 -19.77 44.45 -13.54
C ILE A 30 -20.19 43.97 -12.14
N ASN A 31 -21.19 43.09 -12.06
CA ASN A 31 -21.61 42.50 -10.79
C ASN A 31 -20.51 41.63 -10.16
N ILE A 32 -19.71 40.92 -10.96
CA ILE A 32 -18.53 40.19 -10.48
C ILE A 32 -17.49 41.17 -9.93
N THR A 33 -17.25 42.30 -10.60
CA THR A 33 -16.34 43.35 -10.10
C THR A 33 -16.81 43.93 -8.77
N HIS A 34 -18.11 44.22 -8.65
CA HIS A 34 -18.67 44.79 -7.43
C HIS A 34 -18.61 43.82 -6.24
N ASN A 35 -18.71 42.52 -6.50
CA ASN A 35 -18.64 41.48 -5.47
C ASN A 35 -17.23 40.87 -5.32
N ARG A 36 -16.19 41.53 -5.87
CA ARG A 36 -14.83 41.00 -5.96
C ARG A 36 -14.31 40.48 -4.62
N ASP A 37 -14.35 41.31 -3.58
CA ASP A 37 -13.74 40.99 -2.29
C ASP A 37 -14.41 39.78 -1.64
N ARG A 38 -15.74 39.70 -1.78
CA ARG A 38 -16.52 38.56 -1.29
C ARG A 38 -16.17 37.28 -2.05
N ILE A 39 -16.04 37.35 -3.38
CA ILE A 39 -15.65 36.20 -4.21
C ILE A 39 -14.22 35.74 -3.84
N LEU A 40 -13.28 36.67 -3.68
CA LEU A 40 -11.91 36.35 -3.29
C LEU A 40 -11.86 35.71 -1.90
N SER A 41 -12.57 36.27 -0.92
CA SER A 41 -12.65 35.68 0.43
C SER A 41 -13.15 34.23 0.42
N TYR A 42 -14.22 33.92 -0.32
CA TYR A 42 -14.71 32.54 -0.42
C TYR A 42 -13.69 31.60 -1.07
N VAL A 43 -13.01 32.04 -2.12
CA VAL A 43 -12.00 31.24 -2.81
C VAL A 43 -10.79 30.98 -1.92
N THR A 44 -10.30 32.00 -1.21
CA THR A 44 -9.15 31.87 -0.32
C THR A 44 -9.44 30.90 0.82
N SER A 45 -10.61 31.02 1.47
CA SER A 45 -11.00 30.09 2.54
C SER A 45 -11.16 28.65 2.04
N ALA A 46 -11.71 28.45 0.83
CA ALA A 46 -11.81 27.12 0.24
C ALA A 46 -10.43 26.51 -0.09
N LEU A 47 -9.50 27.34 -0.58
CA LEU A 47 -8.14 26.89 -0.89
C LEU A 47 -7.35 26.56 0.38
N GLU A 48 -7.51 27.35 1.45
CA GLU A 48 -6.91 27.09 2.76
C GLU A 48 -7.42 25.77 3.37
N GLU A 49 -8.72 25.50 3.27
CA GLU A 49 -9.30 24.21 3.72
C GLU A 49 -8.74 23.01 2.93
N GLU A 50 -8.58 23.13 1.61
CA GLU A 50 -7.98 22.07 0.79
C GLU A 50 -6.49 21.85 1.10
N LEU A 51 -5.73 22.93 1.29
CA LEU A 51 -4.32 22.88 1.70
C LEU A 51 -4.15 22.24 3.08
N LEU A 52 -5.03 22.56 4.02
CA LEU A 52 -5.03 21.95 5.35
C LEU A 52 -5.33 20.44 5.28
N ARG A 53 -6.30 20.03 4.45
CA ARG A 53 -6.57 18.59 4.21
C ARG A 53 -5.38 17.87 3.58
N ALA A 54 -4.71 18.50 2.61
CA ALA A 54 -3.55 17.91 1.93
C ALA A 54 -2.34 17.77 2.88
N THR A 55 -2.11 18.74 3.75
CA THR A 55 -0.99 18.72 4.72
C THR A 55 -1.20 17.72 5.85
N VAL A 56 -2.45 17.53 6.32
CA VAL A 56 -2.80 16.46 7.26
C VAL A 56 -2.53 15.08 6.64
N CYS A 57 -2.84 14.86 5.36
CA CYS A 57 -2.54 13.60 4.68
C CYS A 57 -1.04 13.28 4.52
N LEU A 58 -0.17 14.30 4.47
CA LEU A 58 1.27 14.12 4.24
C LEU A 58 2.08 13.89 5.53
N SER A 59 1.54 14.29 6.69
CA SER A 59 2.24 14.15 7.97
C SER A 59 2.09 12.77 8.63
N GLU A 60 1.21 11.90 8.11
CA GLU A 60 0.94 10.57 8.69
C GLU A 60 1.82 9.43 8.14
N THR A 61 2.67 9.66 7.14
CA THR A 61 3.58 8.61 6.63
C THR A 61 4.91 8.55 7.38
N THR A 62 4.87 8.44 8.71
CA THR A 62 6.02 7.90 9.45
C THR A 62 5.99 6.38 9.36
N ALA A 63 6.20 5.86 8.16
CA ALA A 63 6.31 4.42 7.92
C ALA A 63 7.52 3.90 8.72
N LYS A 64 7.25 3.35 9.90
CA LYS A 64 8.24 2.75 10.80
C LYS A 64 9.15 1.83 9.98
N PRO A 65 10.49 1.93 10.09
CA PRO A 65 11.40 1.14 9.29
C PRO A 65 11.04 -0.34 9.44
N ARG A 66 10.72 -0.99 8.32
CA ARG A 66 10.37 -2.41 8.29
C ARG A 66 11.56 -3.18 8.84
N GLN A 67 11.41 -3.78 10.03
CA GLN A 67 12.46 -4.61 10.58
C GLN A 67 12.81 -5.72 9.57
N PRO A 68 14.11 -5.99 9.35
CA PRO A 68 14.54 -7.06 8.48
C PRO A 68 13.92 -8.37 8.96
N ARG A 69 13.35 -9.14 8.03
CA ARG A 69 12.77 -10.45 8.34
C ARG A 69 13.89 -11.34 8.88
N ARG A 70 13.87 -11.60 10.18
CA ARG A 70 14.77 -12.59 10.79
C ARG A 70 14.26 -13.97 10.42
N ASP A 71 14.91 -14.57 9.43
CA ASP A 71 14.63 -15.94 9.05
C ASP A 71 15.14 -16.89 10.14
N ILE A 72 14.24 -17.72 10.67
CA ILE A 72 14.54 -18.67 11.75
C ILE A 72 15.04 -19.98 11.12
N SER A 73 16.14 -20.51 11.65
CA SER A 73 16.70 -21.80 11.23
C SER A 73 15.72 -22.95 11.47
N VAL A 74 15.88 -24.04 10.72
CA VAL A 74 15.10 -25.26 10.93
C VAL A 74 15.31 -25.81 12.34
N ARG A 75 16.54 -25.76 12.89
CA ARG A 75 16.79 -26.19 14.27
C ARG A 75 15.90 -25.47 15.28
N LYS A 76 15.88 -24.13 15.24
CA LYS A 76 15.03 -23.33 16.13
C LYS A 76 13.54 -23.63 15.95
N LYS A 77 13.10 -23.98 14.74
CA LYS A 77 11.71 -24.40 14.49
C LYS A 77 11.39 -25.74 15.14
N ILE A 78 12.35 -26.67 15.18
CA ILE A 78 12.22 -27.95 15.89
C ILE A 78 12.12 -27.71 17.39
N ASP A 79 13.01 -26.90 17.96
CA ASP A 79 12.99 -26.57 19.40
C ASP A 79 11.64 -25.94 19.81
N ILE A 80 11.08 -25.06 18.96
CA ILE A 80 9.73 -24.50 19.15
C ILE A 80 8.65 -25.57 19.10
N VAL A 81 8.74 -26.54 18.18
CA VAL A 81 7.78 -27.67 18.11
C VAL A 81 7.86 -28.53 19.37
N GLU A 82 9.06 -28.83 19.85
CA GLU A 82 9.24 -29.61 21.08
C GLU A 82 8.66 -28.89 22.31
N MET A 83 8.83 -27.56 22.41
CA MET A 83 8.18 -26.79 23.48
C MET A 83 6.66 -26.79 23.38
N LEU A 84 6.10 -26.68 22.17
CA LEU A 84 4.67 -26.80 21.95
C LEU A 84 4.14 -28.19 22.35
N ASP A 85 4.88 -29.25 22.03
CA ASP A 85 4.51 -30.63 22.38
C ASP A 85 4.59 -30.88 23.89
N LYS A 86 5.49 -30.18 24.61
CA LYS A 86 5.56 -30.16 26.08
C LYS A 86 4.47 -29.32 26.75
N GLY A 87 3.58 -28.69 25.98
CA GLY A 87 2.48 -27.88 26.49
C GLY A 87 2.83 -26.41 26.77
N ALA A 88 3.99 -25.92 26.34
CA ALA A 88 4.37 -24.52 26.52
C ALA A 88 3.39 -23.58 25.81
N THR A 89 3.11 -22.44 26.43
CA THR A 89 2.19 -21.46 25.86
C THR A 89 2.83 -20.70 24.69
N THR A 90 2.00 -20.19 23.77
CA THR A 90 2.51 -19.37 22.67
C THR A 90 3.25 -18.14 23.19
N THR A 91 2.81 -17.57 24.30
CA THR A 91 3.44 -16.43 24.99
C THR A 91 4.86 -16.77 25.48
N GLU A 92 5.05 -17.91 26.16
CA GLU A 92 6.38 -18.37 26.60
C GLU A 92 7.34 -18.51 25.42
N ILE A 93 6.87 -19.12 24.33
CA ILE A 93 7.67 -19.34 23.13
C ILE A 93 8.02 -18.02 22.44
N THR A 94 7.06 -17.09 22.32
CA THR A 94 7.32 -15.79 21.70
C THR A 94 8.39 -15.00 22.45
N THR A 95 8.37 -15.06 23.79
CA THR A 95 9.35 -14.41 24.64
C THR A 95 10.71 -15.13 24.56
N GLY A 96 10.74 -16.44 24.73
CA GLY A 96 11.97 -17.24 24.78
C GLY A 96 12.76 -17.25 23.48
N PHE A 97 12.08 -17.26 22.32
CA PHE A 97 12.74 -17.28 21.00
C PHE A 97 12.79 -15.91 20.31
N THR A 98 12.21 -14.87 20.93
CA THR A 98 12.06 -13.52 20.34
C THR A 98 11.41 -13.59 18.95
N VAL A 99 10.30 -14.33 18.85
CA VAL A 99 9.54 -14.54 17.61
C VAL A 99 8.13 -14.00 17.74
N HIS A 100 7.55 -13.49 16.66
CA HIS A 100 6.17 -13.03 16.68
C HIS A 100 5.18 -14.20 16.76
N LYS A 101 4.03 -14.00 17.43
CA LYS A 101 2.95 -15.01 17.57
C LYS A 101 2.53 -15.68 16.26
N THR A 102 2.51 -14.90 15.17
CA THR A 102 2.18 -15.41 13.83
C THR A 102 3.20 -16.43 13.33
N VAL A 103 4.47 -16.28 13.70
CA VAL A 103 5.53 -17.22 13.32
C VAL A 103 5.34 -18.54 14.07
N VAL A 104 5.06 -18.50 15.36
CA VAL A 104 4.73 -19.70 16.16
C VAL A 104 3.52 -20.42 15.55
N GLY A 105 2.46 -19.68 15.19
CA GLY A 105 1.29 -20.26 14.52
C GLY A 105 1.58 -20.87 13.15
N ARG A 106 2.55 -20.34 12.38
CA ARG A 106 3.02 -20.97 11.14
C ARG A 106 3.81 -22.25 11.42
N ILE A 107 4.70 -22.23 12.40
CA ILE A 107 5.50 -23.40 12.81
C ILE A 107 4.57 -24.53 13.29
N LYS A 108 3.56 -24.21 14.10
CA LYS A 108 2.54 -25.18 14.54
C LYS A 108 1.82 -25.85 13.37
N ARG A 109 1.41 -25.07 12.35
CA ARG A 109 0.77 -25.61 11.13
C ARG A 109 1.72 -26.45 10.28
N ASP A 110 2.98 -26.04 10.20
CA ASP A 110 4.01 -26.72 9.40
C ASP A 110 4.72 -27.86 10.16
N ARG A 111 4.26 -28.22 11.38
CA ARG A 111 4.90 -29.20 12.29
C ARG A 111 5.33 -30.47 11.58
N ALA A 112 4.40 -31.15 10.90
CA ALA A 112 4.67 -32.41 10.21
C ALA A 112 5.77 -32.26 9.14
N ARG A 113 5.80 -31.14 8.43
CA ARG A 113 6.80 -30.86 7.40
C ARG A 113 8.18 -30.59 8.00
N ILE A 114 8.23 -29.87 9.11
CA ILE A 114 9.48 -29.56 9.82
C ILE A 114 10.12 -30.85 10.34
N LEU A 115 9.32 -31.70 11.00
CA LEU A 115 9.78 -32.98 11.53
C LEU A 115 10.22 -33.93 10.40
N ALA A 116 9.43 -34.05 9.33
CA ALA A 116 9.79 -34.89 8.19
C ALA A 116 11.13 -34.48 7.55
N TYR A 117 11.38 -33.17 7.42
CA TYR A 117 12.66 -32.67 6.90
C TYR A 117 13.83 -32.99 7.83
N SER A 118 13.64 -32.84 9.14
CA SER A 118 14.63 -33.23 10.14
C SER A 118 14.94 -34.73 10.11
N SER A 119 13.91 -35.58 10.10
CA SER A 119 14.05 -37.04 10.06
C SER A 119 14.71 -37.54 8.79
N SER A 120 14.60 -36.81 7.68
CA SER A 120 15.28 -37.12 6.42
C SER A 120 16.77 -36.72 6.37
N GLY A 121 17.34 -36.23 7.47
CA GLY A 121 18.72 -35.74 7.51
C GLY A 121 18.92 -34.39 6.82
N GLY A 122 17.87 -33.57 6.75
CA GLY A 122 17.93 -32.24 6.15
C GLY A 122 18.84 -31.29 6.94
N ASP A 123 19.42 -30.31 6.25
CA ASP A 123 20.28 -29.29 6.87
C ASP A 123 19.48 -28.44 7.87
N LEU A 124 19.85 -28.56 9.15
CA LEU A 124 19.18 -27.89 10.27
C LEU A 124 19.58 -26.41 10.40
N THR A 125 20.70 -26.00 9.78
CA THR A 125 21.15 -24.59 9.75
C THR A 125 20.37 -23.77 8.74
N ALA A 126 19.77 -24.44 7.73
CA ALA A 126 18.96 -23.81 6.72
C ALA A 126 17.80 -23.00 7.32
N THR A 127 17.55 -21.82 6.76
CA THR A 127 16.41 -20.98 7.12
C THR A 127 15.11 -21.42 6.44
N ARG A 128 15.22 -22.18 5.34
CA ARG A 128 14.11 -22.56 4.48
C ARG A 128 14.10 -24.05 4.21
N ILE A 129 12.95 -24.68 4.46
CA ILE A 129 12.70 -26.06 4.03
C ILE A 129 12.40 -26.05 2.52
N PRO A 130 13.11 -26.85 1.71
CA PRO A 130 12.88 -26.91 0.28
C PRO A 130 11.45 -27.37 -0.04
N PRO A 131 10.88 -26.92 -1.17
CA PRO A 131 9.55 -27.37 -1.58
C PRO A 131 9.57 -28.88 -1.83
N THR A 132 8.48 -29.55 -1.44
CA THR A 132 8.28 -30.97 -1.70
C THR A 132 8.23 -31.25 -3.20
N THR A 133 8.48 -32.50 -3.61
CA THR A 133 8.42 -32.92 -5.03
C THR A 133 7.08 -32.57 -5.66
N ARG A 134 5.97 -32.79 -4.95
CA ARG A 134 4.63 -32.37 -5.38
C ARG A 134 4.54 -30.86 -5.60
N ALA A 135 5.07 -30.05 -4.69
CA ALA A 135 5.08 -28.59 -4.85
C ALA A 135 5.95 -28.14 -6.04
N LYS A 136 7.08 -28.83 -6.31
CA LYS A 136 7.90 -28.59 -7.51
C LYS A 136 7.12 -28.89 -8.79
N VAL A 137 6.40 -30.02 -8.84
CA VAL A 137 5.55 -30.40 -9.98
C VAL A 137 4.42 -29.39 -10.20
N ILE A 138 3.70 -28.99 -9.16
CA ILE A 138 2.65 -27.96 -9.24
C ILE A 138 3.20 -26.64 -9.79
N LYS A 139 4.38 -26.21 -9.32
CA LYS A 139 5.04 -25.02 -9.83
C LYS A 139 5.37 -25.14 -11.32
N LYS A 140 5.85 -26.31 -11.76
CA LYS A 140 6.15 -26.59 -13.18
C LYS A 140 4.88 -26.53 -14.03
N ILE A 141 3.79 -27.17 -13.60
CA ILE A 141 2.48 -27.13 -14.29
C ILE A 141 1.96 -25.68 -14.40
N ARG A 142 1.98 -24.93 -13.30
CA ARG A 142 1.55 -23.52 -13.31
C ARG A 142 2.38 -22.68 -14.27
N ASN A 143 3.70 -22.88 -14.31
CA ASN A 143 4.58 -22.14 -15.22
C ASN A 143 4.30 -22.47 -16.69
N VAL A 144 4.04 -23.74 -17.02
CA VAL A 144 3.66 -24.14 -18.39
C VAL A 144 2.33 -23.50 -18.77
N SER A 145 1.33 -23.54 -17.87
CA SER A 145 0.02 -22.90 -18.12
C SER A 145 0.15 -21.39 -18.34
N LEU A 146 0.97 -20.70 -17.55
CA LEU A 146 1.22 -19.26 -17.71
C LEU A 146 1.90 -18.93 -19.04
N LYS A 147 2.93 -19.71 -19.42
CA LYS A 147 3.59 -19.55 -20.73
C LYS A 147 2.62 -19.71 -21.88
N ASN A 148 1.74 -20.71 -21.81
CA ASN A 148 0.73 -20.93 -22.85
C ASN A 148 -0.27 -19.77 -22.93
N LYS A 149 -0.71 -19.23 -21.78
CA LYS A 149 -1.60 -18.06 -21.76
C LYS A 149 -0.95 -16.81 -22.36
N LEU A 150 0.32 -16.56 -22.04
CA LEU A 150 1.07 -15.44 -22.62
C LEU A 150 1.24 -15.61 -24.13
N ALA A 151 1.58 -16.82 -24.59
CA ALA A 151 1.72 -17.10 -26.02
C ALA A 151 0.41 -16.96 -26.83
N ILE A 152 -0.75 -17.10 -26.18
CA ILE A 152 -2.06 -16.83 -26.80
C ILE A 152 -2.29 -15.31 -26.90
N LEU A 153 -1.96 -14.56 -25.86
CA LEU A 153 -2.09 -13.10 -25.85
C LEU A 153 -1.18 -12.41 -26.87
N ASP A 154 0.03 -12.93 -27.09
CA ASP A 154 0.97 -12.38 -28.10
C ASP A 154 0.53 -12.65 -29.55
N ARG A 155 -0.50 -13.48 -29.78
CA ARG A 155 -1.04 -13.84 -31.10
C ARG A 155 -2.36 -13.15 -31.44
N LEU A 156 -2.89 -12.32 -30.53
CA LEU A 156 -4.07 -11.48 -30.72
C LEU A 156 -3.63 -10.03 -31.01
#